data_AF-A0A534IRF0-F1
#
_entry.id   AF-A0A534IRF0-F1
#
_cell.length_a   1.000
_cell.length_b   1.000
_cell.length_c   1.000
_cell.angle_alpha   90.00
_cell.angle_beta   90.00
_cell.angle_gamma   90.00
#
_symmetry.space_group_name_H-M   'P 1'
#
loop_
_entity.id
_entity.type
_entity.pdbx_description
1 polymer ?
#
loop_
_entity_poly.entity_id
_entity_poly.type
_entity_poly.pdbx_seq_one_letter_code
_entity_poly.pdbx_strand_id
1 'polypeptide(L)'
;MADYLSIGAQLPGGFELIILLIIIAVLLLFGPQKLPELARSLGRAWGELRRGRMEVERQIRDEFREGETRDIGTRLRDSATELGIDVSGKRDSDLRLEIARHIDDASDDKVITVSRILGALEGGANPNRLRELIIKTLGT
;
A
#
# COMPACT_ATOMS: atom_id res chain seq x y z
N MET A 1 -31.90 36.26 -26.90
CA MET A 1 -31.29 34.91 -26.99
C MET A 1 -31.30 34.14 -25.65
N ALA A 2 -31.57 34.78 -24.49
CA ALA A 2 -31.60 34.13 -23.18
C ALA A 2 -32.99 33.62 -22.71
N ASP A 3 -34.02 33.71 -23.54
CA ASP A 3 -35.42 33.46 -23.14
C ASP A 3 -35.94 32.05 -23.48
N TYR A 4 -35.04 31.14 -23.89
CA TYR A 4 -35.39 29.74 -24.12
C TYR A 4 -35.40 28.92 -22.82
N LEU A 5 -34.68 29.39 -21.80
CA LEU A 5 -34.62 28.78 -20.47
C LEU A 5 -35.89 29.04 -19.64
N SER A 6 -36.56 30.17 -19.86
CA SER A 6 -37.79 30.57 -19.17
C SER A 6 -39.03 29.84 -19.69
N ILE A 7 -39.09 29.57 -21.01
CA ILE A 7 -40.18 28.80 -21.64
C ILE A 7 -40.21 27.33 -21.14
N GLY A 8 -39.04 26.73 -20.87
CA GLY A 8 -38.95 25.37 -20.33
C GLY A 8 -39.29 25.24 -18.84
N ALA A 9 -39.30 26.33 -18.08
CA ALA A 9 -39.57 26.32 -16.64
C ALA A 9 -41.06 26.59 -16.30
N GLN A 10 -41.81 27.20 -17.22
CA GLN A 10 -43.21 27.62 -16.99
C GLN A 10 -44.26 26.61 -17.46
N LEU A 11 -43.87 25.61 -18.26
CA LEU A 11 -44.71 24.48 -18.64
C LEU A 11 -44.39 23.26 -17.76
N PRO A 12 -45.38 22.60 -17.15
CA PRO A 12 -45.15 21.34 -16.45
C PRO A 12 -44.56 20.33 -17.45
N GLY A 13 -43.30 19.94 -17.24
CA GLY A 13 -42.54 19.03 -18.10
C GLY A 13 -41.60 19.66 -19.13
N GLY A 14 -41.36 20.97 -19.12
CA GLY A 14 -40.45 21.59 -20.09
C GLY A 14 -38.99 21.10 -20.02
N PHE A 15 -38.49 20.75 -18.83
CA PHE A 15 -37.17 20.08 -18.69
C PHE A 15 -37.14 18.69 -19.35
N GLU A 16 -38.24 17.93 -19.30
CA GLU A 16 -38.33 16.59 -19.88
C GLU A 16 -38.26 16.66 -21.41
N LEU A 17 -38.90 17.66 -22.01
CA LEU A 17 -38.84 17.92 -23.45
C LEU A 17 -37.43 18.30 -23.92
N ILE A 18 -36.71 19.12 -23.15
CA ILE A 18 -35.33 19.48 -23.46
C ILE A 18 -34.42 18.24 -23.43
N ILE A 19 -34.55 17.40 -22.40
CA ILE A 19 -33.79 16.16 -22.28
C ILE A 19 -34.10 15.22 -23.45
N LEU A 20 -35.38 15.07 -23.81
CA LEU A 20 -35.81 14.25 -24.94
C LEU A 20 -35.22 14.74 -26.28
N LEU A 21 -35.24 16.05 -26.53
CA LEU A 21 -34.64 16.64 -27.74
C LEU A 21 -33.14 16.39 -27.82
N ILE A 22 -32.42 16.49 -26.69
CA ILE A 22 -30.98 16.19 -26.63
C ILE A 22 -30.74 14.71 -26.95
N ILE A 23 -31.50 13.79 -26.35
CA ILE A 23 -31.37 12.36 -26.61
C ILE A 23 -31.61 12.07 -28.10
N ILE A 24 -32.69 12.60 -28.67
CA ILE A 24 -33.01 12.41 -30.09
C ILE A 24 -31.89 12.98 -30.98
N ALA A 25 -31.40 14.19 -30.70
CA ALA A 25 -30.30 14.79 -31.46
C ALA A 25 -29.04 13.92 -31.44
N VAL A 26 -28.66 13.39 -30.27
CA VAL A 26 -27.52 12.46 -30.12
C VAL A 26 -27.78 11.15 -30.88
N LEU A 27 -28.99 10.60 -30.81
CA LEU A 27 -29.36 9.38 -31.53
C LEU A 27 -29.38 9.58 -33.05
N LEU A 28 -29.72 10.76 -33.56
CA LEU A 28 -29.66 11.04 -35.00
C LEU A 28 -28.22 11.23 -35.48
N LEU A 29 -27.37 11.88 -34.68
CA LEU A 29 -25.97 12.13 -35.04
C LEU A 29 -25.13 10.85 -35.01
N PHE A 30 -25.30 10.05 -33.96
CA PHE A 30 -24.48 8.86 -33.72
C PHE A 30 -25.20 7.55 -34.03
N GLY A 31 -26.52 7.54 -34.09
CA GLY A 31 -27.32 6.33 -34.27
C GLY A 31 -27.63 5.62 -32.93
N PRO A 32 -28.81 4.98 -32.80
CA PRO A 32 -29.21 4.29 -31.57
C PRO A 32 -28.33 3.09 -31.20
N GLN A 33 -27.61 2.52 -32.16
CA GLN A 33 -26.72 1.39 -31.92
C GLN A 33 -25.36 1.82 -31.34
N LYS A 34 -24.93 3.08 -31.49
CA LYS A 34 -23.60 3.53 -31.05
C LYS A 34 -23.51 3.81 -29.57
N LEU A 35 -24.56 4.32 -28.93
CA LEU A 35 -24.60 4.51 -27.48
C LEU A 35 -24.35 3.21 -26.68
N PRO A 36 -25.05 2.08 -26.94
CA PRO A 36 -24.79 0.83 -26.23
C PRO A 36 -23.42 0.22 -26.59
N GLU A 37 -22.92 0.42 -27.81
CA GLU A 37 -21.60 -0.03 -28.24
C GLU A 37 -20.48 0.71 -27.46
N LEU A 38 -20.59 2.04 -27.35
CA LEU A 38 -19.68 2.88 -26.56
C LEU A 38 -19.74 2.56 -25.07
N ALA A 39 -20.93 2.36 -24.51
CA ALA A 39 -21.08 1.96 -23.11
C ALA A 39 -20.39 0.62 -22.83
N ARG A 40 -20.50 -0.35 -23.75
CA ARG A 40 -19.84 -1.66 -23.63
C ARG A 40 -18.32 -1.56 -23.76
N SER A 41 -17.80 -0.80 -24.73
CA SER A 41 -16.35 -0.66 -24.91
C SER A 41 -15.71 0.11 -23.75
N LEU A 42 -16.35 1.18 -23.30
CA LEU A 42 -15.93 1.96 -22.13
C LEU A 42 -16.01 1.11 -20.85
N GLY A 43 -17.09 0.34 -20.68
CA GLY A 43 -17.22 -0.58 -19.54
C GLY A 43 -16.15 -1.66 -19.50
N ARG A 44 -15.77 -2.21 -20.66
CA ARG A 44 -14.64 -3.16 -20.77
C ARG A 44 -13.32 -2.50 -20.39
N ALA A 45 -13.04 -1.31 -20.96
CA ALA A 45 -11.82 -0.55 -20.65
C ALA A 45 -11.73 -0.19 -19.15
N TRP A 46 -12.83 0.25 -18.54
CA TRP A 46 -12.89 0.51 -17.10
C TRP A 46 -12.69 -0.77 -16.27
N GLY A 47 -13.23 -1.90 -16.72
CA GLY A 47 -13.05 -3.20 -16.07
C GLY A 47 -11.60 -3.68 -16.12
N GLU A 48 -10.95 -3.57 -17.27
CA GLU A 48 -9.53 -3.91 -17.46
C GLU A 48 -8.63 -2.98 -16.66
N LEU A 49 -8.90 -1.67 -16.65
CA LEU A 49 -8.17 -0.71 -15.83
C LEU A 49 -8.29 -1.01 -14.34
N ARG A 50 -9.49 -1.37 -13.85
CA ARG A 50 -9.68 -1.74 -12.44
C ARG A 50 -8.90 -2.99 -12.07
N ARG A 51 -8.88 -4.00 -12.94
CA ARG A 51 -8.06 -5.22 -12.74
C ARG A 51 -6.57 -4.91 -12.76
N GLY A 52 -6.11 -4.12 -13.73
CA GLY A 52 -4.72 -3.68 -13.81
C GLY A 52 -4.27 -2.91 -12.57
N ARG A 53 -5.12 -2.02 -12.03
CA ARG A 53 -4.83 -1.31 -10.77
C ARG A 53 -4.68 -2.25 -9.58
N MET A 54 -5.55 -3.25 -9.43
CA MET A 54 -5.45 -4.22 -8.32
C MET A 54 -4.19 -5.09 -8.43
N GLU A 55 -3.84 -5.50 -9.65
CA GLU A 55 -2.63 -6.28 -9.91
C GLU A 55 -1.37 -5.46 -9.60
N VAL A 56 -1.30 -4.21 -10.03
CA VAL A 56 -0.20 -3.29 -9.70
C VAL A 56 -0.08 -3.05 -8.20
N GLU A 57 -1.20 -2.81 -7.50
CA GLU A 57 -1.19 -2.64 -6.04
C GLU A 57 -0.67 -3.90 -5.34
N ARG A 58 -1.05 -5.08 -5.84
CA ARG A 58 -0.56 -6.36 -5.33
C ARG A 58 0.94 -6.52 -5.56
N GLN A 59 1.41 -6.29 -6.78
CA GLN A 59 2.84 -6.38 -7.12
C GLN A 59 3.67 -5.43 -6.27
N ILE A 60 3.25 -4.17 -6.13
CA ILE A 60 3.91 -3.20 -5.26
C ILE A 60 3.96 -3.71 -3.82
N ARG A 61 2.83 -4.17 -3.27
CA ARG A 61 2.77 -4.71 -1.90
C ARG A 61 3.68 -5.91 -1.71
N ASP A 62 3.73 -6.82 -2.68
CA ASP A 62 4.56 -8.01 -2.63
C ASP A 62 6.06 -7.65 -2.75
N GLU A 63 6.43 -6.72 -3.64
CA GLU A 63 7.80 -6.18 -3.74
C GLU A 63 8.26 -5.48 -2.46
N PHE A 64 7.40 -4.65 -1.85
CA PHE A 64 7.72 -4.00 -0.57
C PHE A 64 7.90 -5.03 0.55
N ARG A 65 7.04 -6.04 0.64
CA ARG A 65 7.17 -7.12 1.63
C ARG A 65 8.42 -7.95 1.43
N GLU A 66 8.77 -8.27 0.19
CA GLU A 66 9.99 -8.99 -0.14
C GLU A 66 11.25 -8.16 0.18
N GLY A 67 11.24 -6.86 -0.12
CA GLY A 67 12.29 -5.93 0.23
C GLY A 67 12.49 -5.83 1.74
N GLU A 68 11.40 -5.67 2.49
CA GLU A 68 11.40 -5.64 3.95
C GLU A 68 11.90 -6.96 4.56
N THR A 69 11.48 -8.11 4.01
CA THR A 69 11.94 -9.43 4.47
C THR A 69 13.44 -9.63 4.25
N ARG A 70 13.97 -9.23 3.08
CA ARG A 70 15.41 -9.30 2.78
C ARG A 70 16.21 -8.37 3.71
N ASP A 71 15.72 -7.15 3.92
CA ASP A 71 16.36 -6.17 4.81
C ASP A 71 16.37 -6.64 6.28
N ILE A 72 15.26 -7.19 6.78
CA ILE A 72 15.18 -7.79 8.12
C ILE A 72 16.20 -8.93 8.25
N GLY A 73 16.30 -9.83 7.27
CA GLY A 73 17.27 -10.94 7.29
C GLY A 73 18.72 -10.45 7.39
N THR A 74 19.09 -9.44 6.61
CA THR A 74 20.43 -8.81 6.68
C THR A 74 20.68 -8.19 8.05
N ARG A 75 19.73 -7.39 8.56
CA ARG A 75 19.86 -6.72 9.87
C ARG A 75 19.96 -7.70 11.03
N LEU A 76 19.27 -8.84 10.96
CA LEU A 76 19.39 -9.91 11.95
C LEU A 76 20.79 -10.52 11.95
N ARG A 77 21.37 -10.75 10.77
CA ARG A 77 22.74 -11.28 10.63
C ARG A 77 23.79 -10.29 11.15
N ASP A 78 23.63 -9.01 10.82
CA ASP A 78 24.53 -7.95 11.30
C ASP A 78 24.46 -7.83 12.83
N SER A 79 23.25 -7.88 13.40
CA SER A 79 23.03 -7.85 14.85
C SER A 79 23.61 -9.08 15.55
N ALA A 80 23.44 -10.26 14.96
CA ALA A 80 24.01 -11.50 15.48
C ALA A 80 25.55 -11.44 15.49
N THR A 81 26.15 -10.90 14.42
CA THR A 81 27.61 -10.73 14.32
C THR A 81 28.15 -9.78 15.40
N GLU A 82 27.44 -8.68 15.66
CA GLU A 82 27.79 -7.72 16.72
C GLU A 82 27.76 -8.36 18.13
N LEU A 83 26.82 -9.27 18.36
CA LEU A 83 26.72 -10.04 19.60
C LEU A 83 27.70 -11.21 19.67
N GLY A 84 28.46 -11.50 18.61
CA GLY A 84 29.38 -12.64 18.54
C GLY A 84 28.68 -13.98 18.32
N ILE A 85 27.44 -13.95 17.83
CA ILE A 85 26.65 -15.14 17.48
C ILE A 85 27.10 -15.64 16.11
N ASP A 86 27.36 -16.94 15.99
CA ASP A 86 27.63 -17.57 14.70
C ASP A 86 26.38 -17.55 13.81
N VAL A 87 26.49 -16.92 12.64
CA VAL A 87 25.41 -16.76 11.65
C VAL A 87 25.39 -17.87 10.58
N SER A 88 26.39 -18.76 10.59
CA SER A 88 26.57 -19.75 9.55
C SER A 88 25.51 -20.85 9.63
N GLY A 89 24.79 -21.08 8.52
CA GLY A 89 23.77 -22.14 8.43
C GLY A 89 22.52 -21.96 9.30
N LYS A 90 22.38 -20.84 10.03
CA LYS A 90 21.22 -20.59 10.90
C LYS A 90 20.06 -19.95 10.12
N ARG A 91 18.83 -20.31 10.51
CA ARG A 91 17.61 -19.65 10.02
C ARG A 91 17.39 -18.35 10.78
N ASP A 92 16.70 -17.41 10.15
CA ASP A 92 16.40 -16.11 10.75
C ASP A 92 15.59 -16.24 12.05
N SER A 93 14.72 -17.25 12.17
CA SER A 93 13.99 -17.57 13.40
C SER A 93 14.91 -17.96 14.56
N ASP A 94 15.96 -18.71 14.25
CA ASP A 94 16.92 -19.19 15.24
C ASP A 94 17.83 -18.02 15.67
N LEU A 95 18.23 -17.17 14.72
CA LEU A 95 18.95 -15.92 15.00
C LEU A 95 18.14 -14.96 15.88
N ARG A 96 16.84 -14.76 15.62
CA ARG A 96 15.96 -13.92 16.46
C ARG A 96 15.94 -14.39 17.91
N LEU A 97 15.81 -15.69 18.13
CA LEU A 97 15.81 -16.28 19.48
C LEU A 97 17.17 -16.11 20.17
N GLU A 98 18.27 -16.32 19.43
CA GLU A 98 19.61 -16.19 19.99
C GLU A 98 19.99 -14.75 20.29
N ILE A 99 19.63 -13.80 19.42
CA ILE A 99 19.79 -12.35 19.66
C ILE A 99 18.98 -11.95 20.88
N ALA A 100 17.69 -12.34 20.96
CA ALA A 100 16.84 -12.01 22.10
C ALA A 100 17.39 -12.58 23.43
N ARG A 101 18.09 -13.71 23.40
CA ARG A 101 18.70 -14.29 24.61
C ARG A 101 20.00 -13.58 24.99
N HIS A 102 20.87 -13.26 24.02
CA HIS A 102 22.16 -12.64 24.30
C HIS A 102 22.07 -11.13 24.53
N ILE A 103 21.00 -10.48 24.05
CA ILE A 103 20.82 -9.04 24.23
C ILE A 103 20.55 -8.66 25.68
N ASP A 104 20.06 -9.57 26.53
CA ASP A 104 19.84 -9.30 27.96
C ASP A 104 21.16 -9.17 28.72
N ASP A 105 22.17 -9.97 28.36
CA ASP A 105 23.50 -9.97 28.99
C ASP A 105 24.54 -9.10 28.25
N ALA A 106 24.18 -8.52 27.11
CA ALA A 106 25.08 -7.69 26.30
C ALA A 106 25.47 -6.38 27.01
N SER A 107 26.64 -5.81 26.69
CA SER A 107 27.02 -4.48 27.17
C SER A 107 26.10 -3.40 26.57
N ASP A 108 25.94 -2.28 27.28
CA ASP A 108 25.07 -1.18 26.83
C ASP A 108 25.47 -0.64 25.45
N ASP A 109 26.77 -0.58 25.15
CA ASP A 109 27.28 -0.18 23.83
C ASP A 109 26.78 -1.12 22.72
N LYS A 110 26.79 -2.44 22.96
CA LYS A 110 26.28 -3.43 22.01
C LYS A 110 24.78 -3.32 21.83
N VAL A 111 24.04 -3.08 22.92
CA VAL A 111 22.59 -2.86 22.86
C VAL A 111 22.26 -1.66 22.00
N ILE A 112 23.00 -0.55 22.15
CA ILE A 112 22.81 0.64 21.34
C ILE A 112 23.08 0.33 19.86
N THR A 113 24.17 -0.37 19.55
CA THR A 113 24.52 -0.74 18.17
C THR A 113 23.46 -1.64 17.54
N VAL A 114 23.06 -2.72 18.23
CA VAL A 114 22.03 -3.66 17.76
C VAL A 114 20.68 -2.96 17.59
N SER A 115 20.30 -2.05 18.49
CA SER A 115 19.05 -1.29 18.36
C SER A 115 19.02 -0.46 17.07
N ARG A 116 20.17 0.10 16.67
CA ARG A 116 20.31 0.88 15.43
C ARG A 116 20.22 0.00 14.19
N ILE A 117 20.86 -1.17 14.22
CA ILE A 117 20.84 -2.13 13.12
C ILE A 117 19.42 -2.66 12.89
N LEU A 118 18.71 -3.04 13.96
CA LEU A 118 17.33 -3.56 13.88
C LEU A 118 16.27 -2.48 13.65
N GLY A 119 16.64 -1.19 13.73
CA GLY A 119 15.69 -0.08 13.64
C GLY A 119 14.82 0.07 14.89
N ALA A 120 15.19 -0.55 16.01
CA ALA A 120 14.53 -0.46 17.31
C ALA A 120 14.99 0.81 18.08
N LEU A 121 14.86 1.96 17.44
CA LEU A 121 15.37 3.24 17.95
C LEU A 121 14.27 4.09 18.59
N GLU A 122 14.57 4.64 19.77
CA GLU A 122 13.84 5.74 20.37
C GLU A 122 14.83 6.83 20.82
N GLY A 123 14.50 8.11 20.57
CA GLY A 123 15.39 9.23 20.86
C GLY A 123 15.71 9.35 22.36
N GLY A 124 16.99 9.28 22.71
CA GLY A 124 17.44 9.39 24.11
C GLY A 124 17.11 8.18 24.98
N ALA A 125 16.81 7.03 24.39
CA ALA A 125 16.40 5.84 25.13
C ALA A 125 17.54 5.26 25.99
N ASN A 126 17.17 4.88 27.22
CA ASN A 126 18.01 4.14 28.16
C ASN A 126 18.30 2.72 27.60
N PRO A 127 19.51 2.15 27.80
CA PRO A 127 19.84 0.78 27.38
C PRO A 127 18.80 -0.29 27.76
N ASN A 128 18.20 -0.21 28.94
CA ASN A 128 17.16 -1.16 29.37
C ASN A 128 15.92 -1.10 28.49
N ARG A 129 15.53 0.10 28.06
CA ARG A 129 14.39 0.30 27.16
C ARG A 129 14.72 -0.15 25.74
N LEU A 130 15.97 0.03 25.30
CA LEU A 130 16.43 -0.51 24.03
C LEU A 130 16.40 -2.05 24.01
N ARG A 131 16.76 -2.73 25.10
CA ARG A 131 16.63 -4.20 25.21
C ARG A 131 15.18 -4.65 25.02
N GLU A 132 14.24 -3.99 25.71
CA GLU A 132 12.81 -4.26 25.57
C GLU A 132 12.31 -4.06 24.13
N LEU A 133 12.70 -2.95 23.49
CA LEU A 133 12.34 -2.65 22.11
C LEU A 133 12.92 -3.67 21.12
N ILE A 134 14.18 -4.07 21.32
CA ILE A 134 14.82 -5.10 20.50
C ILE A 134 14.03 -6.41 20.61
N ILE A 135 13.75 -6.89 21.84
CA ILE A 135 13.00 -8.13 22.05
C ILE A 135 11.61 -8.05 21.41
N LYS A 136 10.93 -6.91 21.54
CA LYS A 136 9.62 -6.68 20.93
C LYS A 136 9.68 -6.75 19.40
N THR A 137 10.65 -6.10 18.77
CA THR A 137 10.85 -6.10 17.31
C THR A 137 11.19 -7.50 16.77
N LEU A 138 11.88 -8.33 17.57
CA LEU A 138 12.21 -9.72 17.19
C LEU A 138 11.03 -10.69 17.32
N GLY A 139 10.02 -10.35 18.14
CA GLY A 139 8.81 -11.14 18.37
C GLY A 139 7.65 -10.83 17.44
N THR A 140 7.69 -9.71 16.71
CA THR A 140 6.75 -9.33 15.64
C THR A 140 7.06 -10.00 14.30
#